data_AF-A0A9P4LS93-F1
#
_entry.id   AF-A0A9P4LS93-F1
#
_cell.length_a   1.000
_cell.length_b   1.000
_cell.length_c   1.000
_cell.angle_alpha   90.00
_cell.angle_beta   90.00
_cell.angle_gamma   90.00
#
_symmetry.space_group_name_H-M   'P 1'
#
loop_
_entity.id
_entity.type
_entity.pdbx_description
1 polymer ?
#
loop_
_entity_poly.entity_id
_entity_poly.type
_entity_poly.pdbx_seq_one_letter_code
_entity_poly.pdbx_strand_id
1 'polypeptide(L)'
;MSSTNSPINHAVLQSCISFSFILLGNAITQSFMGVPALLVDFPPPSSPAHQSRAQLLGRTWPVFWKVGNNFFRPISTLGALGYMFLTWNAYSSSVSPLPGSTASGVAAGAQRRGDWRIFAIAALCHVVNVVHSAVNMQPLNDKIESCARGEGKEVWGAEGWARSWIRGNYVRIVCPAVAGTLALWNSL
;
A
#
# COMPACT_ATOMS: atom_id res chain seq x y z
N MET A 1 -3.28 38.77 1.64
CA MET A 1 -3.68 37.37 1.91
C MET A 1 -4.06 36.74 0.57
N SER A 2 -3.17 35.97 -0.06
CA SER A 2 -3.44 35.42 -1.41
C SER A 2 -4.22 34.10 -1.31
N SER A 3 -5.16 33.95 -2.24
CA SER A 3 -6.26 32.97 -2.24
C SER A 3 -5.94 31.65 -2.96
N THR A 4 -4.70 31.16 -2.94
CA THR A 4 -4.23 30.18 -3.94
C THR A 4 -3.85 28.78 -3.46
N ASN A 5 -4.04 28.45 -2.18
CA ASN A 5 -4.06 27.05 -1.70
C ASN A 5 -5.50 26.60 -1.52
N SER A 6 -6.06 25.86 -2.49
CA SER A 6 -7.37 25.22 -2.33
C SER A 6 -7.34 24.35 -1.06
N PRO A 7 -8.15 24.64 -0.01
CA PRO A 7 -8.17 23.85 1.22
C PRO A 7 -8.43 22.36 0.96
N ILE A 8 -9.20 22.07 -0.09
CA ILE A 8 -9.49 20.71 -0.54
C ILE A 8 -8.22 20.00 -1.04
N ASN A 9 -7.40 20.65 -1.86
CA ASN A 9 -6.15 20.04 -2.37
C ASN A 9 -5.19 19.71 -1.23
N HIS A 10 -5.07 20.61 -0.25
CA HIS A 10 -4.23 20.40 0.92
C HIS A 10 -4.74 19.24 1.77
N ALA A 11 -6.05 19.19 2.04
CA ALA A 11 -6.66 18.08 2.78
C ALA A 11 -6.46 16.74 2.08
N VAL A 12 -6.72 16.67 0.76
CA VAL A 12 -6.51 15.44 -0.03
C VAL A 12 -5.05 15.00 0.00
N LEU A 13 -4.10 15.92 -0.18
CA LEU A 13 -2.67 15.62 -0.12
C LEU A 13 -2.24 15.05 1.24
N GLN A 14 -2.65 15.70 2.33
CA GLN A 14 -2.33 15.22 3.68
C GLN A 14 -2.96 13.86 3.99
N SER A 15 -4.20 13.63 3.55
CA SER A 15 -4.84 12.32 3.68
C SER A 15 -4.10 11.24 2.90
N CYS A 16 -3.69 11.51 1.64
CA CYS A 16 -2.97 10.54 0.82
C CYS A 16 -1.57 10.20 1.39
N ILE A 17 -0.86 11.20 1.91
CA ILE A 17 0.42 10.98 2.61
C ILE A 17 0.19 10.10 3.85
N SER A 18 -0.86 10.40 4.63
CA SER A 18 -1.22 9.61 5.81
C SER A 18 -1.58 8.17 5.44
N PHE A 19 -2.35 7.96 4.38
CA PHE A 19 -2.67 6.63 3.85
C PHE A 19 -1.42 5.85 3.47
N SER A 20 -0.46 6.50 2.81
CA SER A 20 0.82 5.88 2.44
C SER A 20 1.57 5.35 3.66
N PHE A 21 1.70 6.15 4.73
CA PHE A 21 2.42 5.73 5.93
C PHE A 21 1.64 4.74 6.80
N ILE A 22 0.30 4.81 6.83
CA ILE A 22 -0.54 3.79 7.48
C ILE A 22 -0.36 2.43 6.79
N LEU A 23 -0.37 2.40 5.46
CA LEU A 23 -0.16 1.17 4.67
C LEU A 23 1.25 0.61 4.88
N LEU A 24 2.27 1.47 4.89
CA LEU A 24 3.65 1.10 5.18
C LEU A 24 3.77 0.47 6.56
N GLY A 25 3.25 1.14 7.60
CA GLY A 25 3.29 0.63 8.97
C GLY A 25 2.64 -0.74 9.11
N ASN A 26 1.46 -0.93 8.51
CA ASN A 26 0.82 -2.24 8.49
C ASN A 26 1.67 -3.31 7.79
N ALA A 27 2.23 -3.00 6.61
CA ALA A 27 3.03 -3.97 5.87
C ALA A 27 4.30 -4.38 6.63
N ILE A 28 4.94 -3.44 7.34
CA ILE A 28 6.08 -3.72 8.22
C ILE A 28 5.64 -4.63 9.38
N THR A 29 4.59 -4.26 10.12
CA THR A 29 4.11 -5.05 11.26
C THR A 29 3.75 -6.48 10.85
N GLN A 30 3.06 -6.66 9.72
CA GLN A 30 2.72 -8.00 9.24
C GLN A 30 3.96 -8.81 8.83
N SER A 31 4.93 -8.19 8.15
CA SER A 31 6.09 -8.90 7.59
C SER A 31 7.18 -9.25 8.60
N PHE A 32 7.35 -8.41 9.62
CA PHE A 32 8.48 -8.52 10.56
C PHE A 32 8.08 -8.88 11.98
N MET A 33 6.78 -8.81 12.31
CA MET A 33 6.29 -9.13 13.66
C MET A 33 5.22 -10.22 13.60
N GLY A 34 4.11 -9.95 12.91
CA GLY A 34 2.92 -10.79 12.93
C GLY A 34 3.12 -12.17 12.33
N VAL A 35 3.47 -12.26 11.05
CA VAL A 35 3.69 -13.56 10.39
C VAL A 35 4.90 -14.29 10.98
N PRO A 36 6.07 -13.65 11.21
CA PRO A 36 7.19 -14.31 11.86
C PRO A 36 6.85 -14.96 13.20
N ALA A 37 6.05 -14.32 14.06
CA ALA A 37 5.62 -14.90 15.33
C ALA A 37 4.85 -16.22 15.17
N LEU A 38 4.14 -16.41 14.05
CA LEU A 38 3.45 -17.66 13.73
C LEU A 38 4.39 -18.74 13.17
N LEU A 39 5.53 -18.32 12.61
CA LEU A 39 6.53 -19.18 11.98
C LEU A 39 7.72 -19.52 12.88
N VAL A 40 7.85 -18.90 14.05
CA VAL A 40 8.84 -19.31 15.05
C VAL A 40 8.62 -20.79 15.38
N ASP A 41 9.72 -21.55 15.33
CA ASP A 41 9.78 -22.98 15.58
C ASP A 41 8.78 -23.81 14.76
N PHE A 42 8.49 -23.39 13.52
CA PHE A 42 7.61 -24.15 12.65
C PHE A 42 8.22 -25.54 12.38
N PRO A 43 7.55 -26.64 12.76
CA PRO A 43 8.11 -27.98 12.64
C PRO A 43 8.23 -28.41 11.17
N PRO A 44 9.21 -29.25 10.81
CA PRO A 44 9.37 -29.73 9.44
C PRO A 44 8.18 -30.60 9.02
N PRO A 45 7.86 -30.69 7.71
CA PRO A 45 6.70 -31.45 7.22
C PRO A 45 6.66 -32.94 7.60
N SER A 46 7.83 -33.55 7.87
CA SER A 46 7.94 -34.92 8.35
C SER A 46 7.57 -35.11 9.83
N SER A 47 7.44 -34.02 10.59
CA SER A 47 7.12 -34.07 12.01
C SER A 47 5.62 -34.31 12.24
N PRO A 48 5.23 -35.18 13.19
CA PRO A 48 3.83 -35.33 13.60
C PRO A 48 3.17 -34.02 14.06
N ALA A 49 3.96 -33.07 14.57
CA ALA A 49 3.48 -31.76 15.02
C ALA A 49 3.19 -30.77 13.88
N HIS A 50 3.59 -31.08 12.64
CA HIS A 50 3.42 -30.16 11.51
C HIS A 50 1.97 -29.89 11.18
N GLN A 51 1.14 -30.93 11.19
CA GLN A 51 -0.26 -30.79 10.84
C GLN A 51 -1.01 -29.85 11.79
N SER A 52 -0.82 -30.01 13.10
CA SER A 52 -1.47 -29.14 14.09
C SER A 52 -0.99 -27.70 13.99
N ARG A 53 0.32 -27.48 13.75
CA ARG A 53 0.87 -26.12 13.60
C ARG A 53 0.39 -25.42 12.32
N ALA A 54 0.30 -26.14 11.20
CA ALA A 54 -0.24 -25.63 9.95
C ALA A 54 -1.74 -25.32 10.04
N GLN A 55 -2.52 -26.14 10.75
CA GLN A 55 -3.93 -25.85 11.03
C GLN A 55 -4.08 -24.57 11.87
N LEU A 56 -3.26 -24.40 12.91
CA LEU A 56 -3.26 -23.19 13.72
C LEU A 56 -2.92 -21.95 12.89
N LEU A 57 -1.90 -22.05 12.02
CA LEU A 57 -1.54 -20.99 11.09
C LEU A 57 -2.75 -20.61 10.21
N GLY A 58 -3.38 -21.61 9.58
CA GLY A 58 -4.54 -21.37 8.71
C GLY A 58 -5.72 -20.75 9.43
N ARG A 59 -6.02 -21.18 10.66
CA ARG A 59 -7.10 -20.60 11.49
C ARG A 59 -6.80 -19.16 11.90
N THR A 60 -5.54 -18.82 12.10
CA THR A 60 -5.11 -17.47 12.50
C THR A 60 -4.99 -16.54 11.29
N TRP A 61 -4.75 -17.08 10.09
CA TRP A 61 -4.49 -16.33 8.87
C TRP A 61 -5.52 -15.24 8.53
N PRO A 62 -6.84 -15.47 8.70
CA PRO A 62 -7.86 -14.46 8.45
C PRO A 62 -7.64 -13.12 9.16
N VAL A 63 -6.98 -13.10 10.32
CA VAL A 63 -6.66 -11.87 11.06
C VAL A 63 -5.76 -10.94 10.23
N PHE A 64 -4.85 -11.49 9.43
CA PHE A 64 -3.91 -10.69 8.63
C PHE A 64 -4.53 -10.17 7.33
N TRP A 65 -5.29 -11.02 6.64
CA TRP A 65 -5.75 -10.68 5.30
C TRP A 65 -7.14 -10.04 5.26
N LYS A 66 -8.06 -10.35 6.19
CA LYS A 66 -9.39 -9.70 6.22
C LYS A 66 -9.29 -8.21 6.50
N VAL A 67 -8.44 -7.80 7.44
CA VAL A 67 -8.12 -6.38 7.67
C VAL A 67 -7.46 -5.79 6.42
N GLY A 68 -6.56 -6.54 5.77
CA GLY A 68 -6.00 -6.23 4.46
C GLY A 68 -7.06 -5.86 3.42
N ASN A 69 -8.08 -6.69 3.27
CA ASN A 69 -9.11 -6.53 2.25
C ASN A 69 -10.15 -5.47 2.59
N ASN A 70 -10.58 -5.39 3.85
CA ASN A 70 -11.70 -4.55 4.26
C ASN A 70 -11.27 -3.13 4.66
N PHE A 71 -9.99 -2.92 4.95
CA PHE A 71 -9.48 -1.62 5.40
C PHE A 71 -8.34 -1.12 4.51
N PHE A 72 -7.25 -1.87 4.41
CA PHE A 72 -6.04 -1.39 3.73
C PHE A 72 -6.20 -1.31 2.21
N ARG A 73 -6.91 -2.23 1.56
CA ARG A 73 -7.20 -2.13 0.12
C ARG A 73 -8.05 -0.89 -0.20
N PRO A 74 -9.19 -0.62 0.47
CA PRO A 74 -9.92 0.63 0.31
C PRO A 74 -9.07 1.88 0.52
N ILE A 75 -8.24 1.92 1.57
CA ILE A 75 -7.34 3.05 1.81
C ILE A 75 -6.35 3.22 0.66
N SER A 76 -5.78 2.14 0.13
CA SER A 76 -4.88 2.22 -1.01
C SER A 76 -5.59 2.69 -2.28
N THR A 77 -6.83 2.27 -2.50
CA THR A 77 -7.66 2.76 -3.62
C THR A 77 -7.96 4.24 -3.47
N LEU A 78 -8.34 4.71 -2.28
CA LEU A 78 -8.56 6.13 -2.00
C LEU A 78 -7.27 6.94 -2.19
N GLY A 79 -6.12 6.41 -1.77
CA GLY A 79 -4.80 7.00 -2.03
C GLY A 79 -4.52 7.12 -3.54
N ALA A 80 -4.81 6.08 -4.32
CA ALA A 80 -4.68 6.14 -5.78
C ALA A 80 -5.53 7.25 -6.38
N LEU A 81 -6.83 7.29 -6.06
CA LEU A 81 -7.77 8.29 -6.58
C LEU A 81 -7.40 9.71 -6.14
N GLY A 82 -7.00 9.89 -4.88
CA GLY A 82 -6.58 11.19 -4.36
C GLY A 82 -5.31 11.71 -5.04
N TYR A 83 -4.30 10.87 -5.25
CA TYR A 83 -3.11 11.26 -6.00
C TYR A 83 -3.39 11.49 -7.49
N MET A 84 -4.32 10.74 -8.12
CA MET A 84 -4.77 11.04 -9.48
C MET A 84 -5.45 12.41 -9.57
N PHE A 85 -6.30 12.75 -8.59
CA PHE A 85 -6.92 14.07 -8.50
C PHE A 85 -5.88 15.19 -8.35
N LEU A 86 -4.88 15.01 -7.49
CA LEU A 86 -3.79 15.98 -7.32
C LEU A 86 -2.93 16.12 -8.57
N THR A 87 -2.65 15.01 -9.25
CA THR A 87 -1.97 14.99 -10.55
C THR A 87 -2.73 15.82 -11.58
N TRP A 88 -4.02 15.57 -11.74
CA TRP A 88 -4.88 16.28 -12.68
C TRP A 88 -4.91 17.79 -12.40
N ASN A 89 -5.07 18.18 -11.13
CA ASN A 89 -5.11 19.59 -10.75
C ASN A 89 -3.77 20.31 -11.01
N ALA A 90 -2.65 19.68 -10.65
CA ALA A 90 -1.32 20.23 -10.86
C ALA A 90 -0.99 20.33 -12.36
N TYR A 91 -1.32 19.29 -13.15
CA TYR A 91 -1.15 19.28 -14.59
C TYR A 91 -1.98 20.37 -15.28
N SER A 92 -3.28 20.46 -14.97
CA SER A 92 -4.19 21.46 -15.56
C SER A 92 -3.72 22.89 -15.30
N SER A 93 -3.15 23.13 -14.11
CA SER A 93 -2.55 24.42 -13.75
C SER A 93 -1.27 24.75 -14.52
N SER A 94 -0.57 23.72 -15.01
CA SER A 94 0.71 23.88 -15.72
C SER A 94 0.54 24.09 -17.24
N VAL A 95 -0.55 23.59 -17.83
CA VAL A 95 -0.76 23.60 -19.30
C VAL A 95 -1.67 24.75 -19.76
N SER A 96 -2.54 25.27 -18.89
CA SER A 96 -3.39 26.43 -19.21
C SER A 96 -3.02 27.64 -18.35
N PRO A 97 -2.01 28.45 -18.73
CA PRO A 97 -1.87 29.79 -18.19
C PRO A 97 -3.14 30.57 -18.53
N LEU A 98 -3.79 31.18 -17.54
CA LEU A 98 -4.95 32.05 -17.80
C LEU A 98 -4.60 33.10 -18.87
N PRO A 99 -5.49 33.35 -19.86
CA PRO A 99 -5.32 34.44 -20.80
C PRO A 99 -5.24 35.76 -20.01
N GLY A 100 -4.11 36.46 -20.10
CA GLY A 100 -3.85 37.70 -19.34
C GLY A 100 -2.82 37.57 -18.21
N SER A 101 -2.23 36.40 -17.97
CA SER A 101 -1.11 36.23 -17.04
C SER A 101 0.20 36.78 -17.65
N THR A 102 0.42 38.09 -17.55
CA THR A 102 1.68 38.78 -17.91
C THR A 102 2.78 38.63 -16.86
N ALA A 103 2.84 37.48 -16.17
CA ALA A 103 3.97 37.16 -15.31
C ALA A 103 5.17 36.77 -16.18
N SER A 104 5.82 37.80 -16.74
CA SER A 104 7.15 37.72 -17.32
C SER A 104 8.11 37.13 -16.29
N GLY A 105 8.92 36.17 -16.74
CA GLY A 105 10.21 35.74 -16.20
C GLY A 105 10.47 35.99 -14.71
N VAL A 106 10.71 34.88 -13.99
CA VAL A 106 11.44 34.82 -12.71
C VAL A 106 10.62 35.11 -11.43
N ALA A 107 9.46 35.80 -11.49
CA ALA A 107 8.64 36.08 -10.28
C ALA A 107 7.37 35.21 -10.10
N ALA A 108 7.01 34.33 -11.05
CA ALA A 108 5.89 33.39 -10.92
C ALA A 108 6.19 32.16 -10.04
N GLY A 109 7.21 32.26 -9.17
CA GLY A 109 7.69 31.21 -8.27
C GLY A 109 6.92 31.07 -6.95
N ALA A 110 5.82 31.82 -6.75
CA ALA A 110 4.96 31.72 -5.58
C ALA A 110 3.58 31.25 -6.05
N GLN A 111 3.29 29.96 -6.09
CA GLN A 111 3.09 29.09 -4.93
C GLN A 111 3.12 27.66 -5.49
N ARG A 112 4.21 26.92 -5.28
CA ARG A 112 4.46 25.60 -5.90
C ARG A 112 3.29 24.64 -5.63
N ARG A 113 2.35 24.54 -6.56
CA ARG A 113 1.50 23.35 -6.73
C ARG A 113 2.49 22.27 -7.16
N GLY A 114 2.88 21.37 -6.25
CA GLY A 114 3.96 20.40 -6.44
C GLY A 114 3.93 19.69 -7.80
N ASP A 115 5.07 19.17 -8.27
CA ASP A 115 5.21 18.57 -9.60
C ASP A 115 4.19 17.44 -9.80
N TRP A 116 3.33 17.58 -10.82
CA TRP A 116 2.27 16.63 -11.14
C TRP A 116 2.81 15.23 -11.41
N ARG A 117 4.04 15.12 -11.94
CA ARG A 117 4.68 13.83 -12.23
C ARG A 117 4.91 13.03 -10.96
N ILE A 118 5.23 13.71 -9.86
CA ILE A 118 5.46 13.08 -8.57
C ILE A 118 4.14 12.52 -8.01
N PHE A 119 3.04 13.27 -8.12
CA PHE A 119 1.73 12.75 -7.75
C PHE A 119 1.28 11.60 -8.65
N ALA A 120 1.63 11.61 -9.93
CA ALA A 120 1.34 10.51 -10.85
C ALA A 120 2.07 9.21 -10.45
N ILE A 121 3.35 9.33 -10.07
CA ILE A 121 4.14 8.20 -9.55
C ILE A 121 3.51 7.67 -8.26
N ALA A 122 3.14 8.56 -7.32
CA ALA A 122 2.47 8.16 -6.08
C ALA A 122 1.14 7.43 -6.35
N ALA A 123 0.32 7.92 -7.28
CA ALA A 123 -0.90 7.25 -7.70
C ALA A 123 -0.63 5.85 -8.26
N LEU A 124 0.38 5.72 -9.13
CA LEU A 124 0.78 4.43 -9.71
C LEU A 124 1.22 3.43 -8.64
N CYS A 125 2.02 3.87 -7.65
CA CYS A 125 2.40 3.02 -6.52
C CYS A 125 1.18 2.45 -5.78
N HIS A 126 0.14 3.26 -5.56
CA HIS A 126 -1.09 2.79 -4.94
C HIS A 126 -1.90 1.82 -5.82
N VAL A 127 -1.95 2.05 -7.14
CA VAL A 127 -2.57 1.12 -8.10
C VAL A 127 -1.84 -0.23 -8.09
N VAL A 128 -0.51 -0.21 -8.17
CA VAL A 128 0.33 -1.42 -8.08
C VAL A 128 0.05 -2.16 -6.77
N ASN A 129 -0.05 -1.44 -5.65
CA ASN A 129 -0.36 -2.04 -4.35
C ASN A 129 -1.74 -2.73 -4.32
N VAL A 130 -2.77 -2.11 -4.91
CA VAL A 130 -4.12 -2.70 -5.01
C VAL A 130 -4.11 -3.95 -5.90
N VAL A 131 -3.54 -3.87 -7.09
CA VAL A 131 -3.47 -4.99 -8.04
C VAL A 131 -2.64 -6.14 -7.47
N HIS A 132 -1.48 -5.84 -6.91
CA HIS A 132 -0.63 -6.85 -6.27
C HIS A 132 -1.36 -7.56 -5.12
N SER A 133 -2.09 -6.80 -4.28
CA SER A 133 -2.90 -7.37 -3.20
C SER A 133 -3.99 -8.32 -3.72
N ALA A 134 -4.63 -7.99 -4.84
CA ALA A 134 -5.71 -8.78 -5.41
C ALA A 134 -5.19 -10.03 -6.15
N VAL A 135 -4.20 -9.85 -7.03
CA VAL A 135 -3.75 -10.89 -7.96
C VAL A 135 -2.73 -11.83 -7.33
N ASN A 136 -1.77 -11.31 -6.55
CA ASN A 136 -0.66 -12.12 -6.04
C ASN A 136 -0.91 -12.59 -4.61
N MET A 137 -1.48 -11.72 -3.76
CA MET A 137 -1.60 -12.02 -2.33
C MET A 137 -2.86 -12.82 -1.98
N GLN A 138 -4.00 -12.62 -2.67
CA GLN A 138 -5.22 -13.42 -2.38
C GLN A 138 -5.01 -14.92 -2.59
N PRO A 139 -4.41 -15.40 -3.69
CA PRO A 139 -4.22 -16.83 -3.87
C PRO A 139 -3.33 -17.46 -2.78
N LEU A 140 -2.38 -16.70 -2.23
CA LEU A 140 -1.58 -17.15 -1.09
C LEU A 140 -2.41 -17.16 0.20
N ASN A 141 -3.29 -16.18 0.41
CA ASN A 141 -4.20 -16.18 1.55
C ASN A 141 -5.11 -17.39 1.55
N ASP A 142 -5.70 -17.71 0.41
CA ASP A 142 -6.61 -18.85 0.26
C ASP A 142 -5.90 -20.17 0.55
N LYS A 143 -4.66 -20.34 0.03
CA LYS A 143 -3.83 -21.52 0.31
C LYS A 143 -3.49 -21.67 1.79
N ILE A 144 -3.14 -20.59 2.48
CA ILE A 144 -2.77 -20.67 3.90
C ILE A 144 -4.02 -20.89 4.76
N GLU A 145 -5.13 -20.26 4.43
CA GLU A 145 -6.40 -20.46 5.14
C GLU A 145 -6.95 -21.88 4.94
N SER A 146 -6.75 -22.49 3.77
CA SER A 146 -7.20 -23.85 3.51
C SER A 146 -6.55 -24.87 4.46
N CYS A 147 -5.34 -24.60 4.97
CA CYS A 147 -4.68 -25.40 6.01
C CYS A 147 -5.51 -25.52 7.30
N ALA A 148 -6.43 -24.59 7.57
CA ALA A 148 -7.30 -24.64 8.75
C ALA A 148 -8.15 -25.91 8.82
N ARG A 149 -8.48 -26.49 7.65
CA ARG A 149 -9.24 -27.74 7.52
C ARG A 149 -8.40 -28.97 7.85
N GLY A 150 -7.07 -28.88 7.71
CA GLY A 150 -6.16 -29.94 8.11
C GLY A 150 -6.10 -31.14 7.17
N GLU A 151 -6.66 -31.03 5.98
CA GLU A 151 -6.80 -32.13 5.03
C GLU A 151 -5.79 -32.03 3.87
N GLY A 152 -5.26 -33.17 3.45
CA GLY A 152 -4.52 -33.30 2.19
C GLY A 152 -3.10 -32.72 2.17
N LYS A 153 -2.56 -32.59 0.95
CA LYS A 153 -1.19 -32.09 0.67
C LYS A 153 -1.03 -30.59 0.96
N GLU A 154 -2.11 -29.87 1.25
CA GLU A 154 -2.11 -28.43 1.49
C GLU A 154 -1.29 -28.06 2.73
N VAL A 155 -1.37 -28.90 3.75
CA VAL A 155 -0.66 -28.73 5.04
C VAL A 155 0.86 -28.63 4.86
N TRP A 156 1.43 -29.40 3.93
CA TRP A 156 2.88 -29.50 3.72
C TRP A 156 3.50 -28.21 3.20
N GLY A 157 2.71 -27.37 2.52
CA GLY A 157 3.16 -26.10 1.95
C GLY A 157 3.05 -24.90 2.89
N ALA A 158 2.45 -25.08 4.08
CA ALA A 158 1.99 -23.99 4.94
C ALA A 158 3.08 -22.95 5.25
N GLU A 159 4.24 -23.41 5.73
CA GLU A 159 5.38 -22.51 6.03
C GLU A 159 5.90 -21.83 4.76
N GLY A 160 6.06 -22.59 3.67
CA GLY A 160 6.57 -22.08 2.40
C GLY A 160 5.67 -21.01 1.79
N TRP A 161 4.35 -21.17 1.91
CA TRP A 161 3.38 -20.17 1.48
C TRP A 161 3.41 -18.93 2.35
N ALA A 162 3.48 -19.06 3.68
CA ALA A 162 3.58 -17.92 4.58
C ALA A 162 4.88 -17.12 4.36
N ARG A 163 6.02 -17.79 4.14
CA ARG A 163 7.28 -17.14 3.77
C ARG A 163 7.19 -16.46 2.40
N SER A 164 6.52 -17.09 1.44
CA SER A 164 6.28 -16.47 0.13
C SER A 164 5.37 -15.26 0.23
N TRP A 165 4.38 -15.29 1.13
CA TRP A 165 3.54 -14.15 1.43
C TRP A 165 4.33 -13.00 2.03
N ILE A 166 5.24 -13.25 2.99
CA ILE A 166 6.15 -12.21 3.53
C ILE A 166 6.94 -11.58 2.39
N ARG A 167 7.48 -12.39 1.47
CA ARG A 167 8.23 -11.90 0.31
C ARG A 167 7.36 -11.04 -0.64
N GLY A 168 6.12 -11.46 -0.91
CA GLY A 168 5.18 -10.67 -1.70
C GLY A 168 4.86 -9.33 -1.03
N ASN A 169 4.74 -9.34 0.30
CA ASN A 169 4.38 -8.16 1.07
C ASN A 169 5.43 -7.02 1.00
N TYR A 170 6.65 -7.27 0.53
CA TYR A 170 7.63 -6.20 0.25
C TYR A 170 7.13 -5.17 -0.75
N VAL A 171 6.33 -5.54 -1.74
CA VAL A 171 5.72 -4.56 -2.66
C VAL A 171 4.82 -3.60 -1.89
N ARG A 172 4.11 -4.10 -0.88
CA ARG A 172 3.23 -3.32 0.01
C ARG A 172 4.01 -2.48 1.04
N ILE A 173 5.32 -2.67 1.15
CA ILE A 173 6.23 -1.79 1.91
C ILE A 173 6.79 -0.72 0.98
N VAL A 174 7.38 -1.13 -0.14
CA VAL A 174 8.11 -0.24 -1.04
C VAL A 174 7.18 0.77 -1.69
N CYS A 175 6.03 0.34 -2.23
CA CYS A 175 5.14 1.25 -2.95
C CYS A 175 4.59 2.37 -2.04
N PRO A 176 4.03 2.10 -0.85
CA PRO A 176 3.58 3.17 0.04
C PRO A 176 4.72 4.02 0.60
N ALA A 177 5.91 3.46 0.86
CA ALA A 177 7.07 4.26 1.26
C ALA A 177 7.47 5.27 0.18
N VAL A 178 7.61 4.83 -1.07
CA VAL A 178 7.93 5.70 -2.20
C VAL A 178 6.85 6.76 -2.40
N ALA A 179 5.57 6.36 -2.44
CA ALA A 179 4.46 7.29 -2.61
C ALA A 179 4.42 8.37 -1.52
N GLY A 180 4.47 7.95 -0.25
CA GLY A 180 4.39 8.85 0.89
C GLY A 180 5.59 9.80 0.99
N THR A 181 6.81 9.28 0.83
CA THR A 181 8.03 10.09 0.90
C THR A 181 8.13 11.08 -0.25
N LEU A 182 7.85 10.66 -1.49
CA LEU A 182 7.90 11.57 -2.63
C LEU A 182 6.81 12.63 -2.56
N ALA A 183 5.58 12.26 -2.18
CA ALA A 183 4.50 13.22 -2.03
C ALA A 183 4.74 14.22 -0.89
N LEU A 184 5.30 13.75 0.24
CA LEU A 184 5.70 14.62 1.34
C LEU A 184 6.79 15.59 0.90
N TRP A 185 7.85 15.10 0.27
CA TRP A 185 8.91 15.94 -0.28
C TRP A 185 8.37 16.98 -1.27
N ASN A 186 7.46 16.58 -2.16
CA ASN A 186 6.84 17.46 -3.15
C ASN A 186 5.89 18.51 -2.53
N SER A 187 5.57 18.38 -1.24
CA SER A 187 4.69 19.28 -0.48
C SER A 187 5.44 20.25 0.45
N LEU A 188 6.74 20.01 0.67
CA LEU A 188 7.64 20.88 1.43
C LEU A 188 8.25 21.97 0.54
#